data_AF-A0A931MCQ0-F1
#
_entry.id   AF-A0A931MCQ0-F1
#
_cell.length_a   1.000
_cell.length_b   1.000
_cell.length_c   1.000
_cell.angle_alpha   90.00
_cell.angle_beta   90.00
_cell.angle_gamma   90.00
#
_symmetry.space_group_name_H-M   'P 1'
#
loop_
_entity.id
_entity.type
_entity.pdbx_description
1 polymer ?
#
loop_
_entity_poly.entity_id
_entity_poly.type
_entity_poly.pdbx_seq_one_letter_code
_entity_poly.pdbx_strand_id
1 'polypeptide(L)'
;MDKQLKLLISLYEEEKARLQKLIDKSLVETEYLMAHYHSQALYQINGRLQTLKNIDDKLFDEKDIRQRRIDSLQKRIETESSDYMKEYYVKDLQRAKEKLEKLNQISRPATHPDNETLLDETLKKLVDKKVKNLKLILKKADNLFISFSYSNRVLKVTLPYVKQHTKKWTLHADNINSFKNLGFNLTETKTKLILTLTGDKEYILNQVKLILSKIVFEIFYFKEFDNESYIEFTEKASR
;
A
#
# COMPACT_ATOMS: atom_id res chain seq x y z
N MET A 1 13.16 10.52 7.58
CA MET A 1 11.94 9.84 7.12
C MET A 1 10.68 10.38 7.82
N ASP A 2 10.62 10.42 9.15
CA ASP A 2 9.43 10.84 9.93
C ASP A 2 8.88 12.25 9.59
N LYS A 3 9.74 13.28 9.49
CA LYS A 3 9.30 14.65 9.13
C LYS A 3 8.71 14.77 7.71
N GLN A 4 9.28 14.07 6.73
CA GLN A 4 8.80 14.10 5.34
C GLN A 4 7.47 13.37 5.19
N LEU A 5 7.31 12.23 5.86
CA LEU A 5 6.05 11.49 5.89
C LEU A 5 4.94 12.34 6.53
N LYS A 6 5.21 12.96 7.68
CA LYS A 6 4.27 13.87 8.35
C LYS A 6 3.89 15.07 7.49
N LEU A 7 4.86 15.69 6.81
CA LEU A 7 4.59 16.77 5.86
C LEU A 7 3.69 16.29 4.72
N LEU A 8 3.98 15.13 4.13
CA LEU A 8 3.18 14.58 3.03
C LEU A 8 1.74 14.27 3.47
N ILE A 9 1.56 13.70 4.67
CA ILE A 9 0.24 13.48 5.27
C ILE A 9 -0.50 14.82 5.43
N SER A 10 0.17 15.86 5.95
CA SER A 10 -0.42 17.20 6.11
C SER A 10 -0.93 17.76 4.78
N LEU A 11 -0.11 17.71 3.73
CA LEU A 11 -0.46 18.22 2.41
C LEU A 11 -1.68 17.49 1.82
N TYR A 12 -1.75 16.17 1.99
CA TYR A 12 -2.92 15.41 1.52
C TYR A 12 -4.19 15.69 2.34
N GLU A 13 -4.08 15.96 3.65
CA GLU A 13 -5.24 16.37 4.47
C GLU A 13 -5.76 17.76 4.08
N GLU A 14 -4.85 18.70 3.77
CA GLU A 14 -5.22 20.02 3.24
C GLU A 14 -5.96 19.89 1.90
N GLU A 15 -5.44 19.06 1.00
CA GLU A 15 -6.07 18.81 -0.30
C GLU A 15 -7.41 18.09 -0.17
N LYS A 16 -7.54 17.13 0.75
CA LYS A 16 -8.80 16.47 1.09
C LYS A 16 -9.85 17.49 1.53
N ALA A 17 -9.49 18.42 2.42
CA ALA A 17 -10.38 19.48 2.87
C ALA A 17 -10.76 20.44 1.73
N ARG A 18 -9.83 20.75 0.82
CA ARG A 18 -10.08 21.56 -0.36
C ARG A 18 -11.08 20.87 -1.31
N LEU A 19 -10.90 19.59 -1.60
CA LEU A 19 -11.82 18.81 -2.45
C LEU A 19 -13.22 18.72 -1.85
N GLN A 20 -13.34 18.53 -0.53
CA GLN A 20 -14.66 18.53 0.13
C GLN A 20 -15.38 19.86 -0.09
N LYS A 21 -14.69 21.00 0.08
CA LYS A 21 -15.27 22.33 -0.20
C LYS A 21 -15.71 22.49 -1.65
N LEU A 22 -14.96 21.94 -2.62
CA LEU A 22 -15.32 21.99 -4.03
C LEU A 22 -16.54 21.12 -4.34
N ILE A 23 -16.65 19.94 -3.73
CA ILE A 23 -17.85 19.09 -3.84
C ILE A 23 -19.07 19.85 -3.32
N ASP A 24 -18.98 20.40 -2.11
CA ASP A 24 -20.10 21.12 -1.48
C ASP A 24 -20.52 22.33 -2.34
N LYS A 25 -19.55 23.07 -2.88
CA LYS A 25 -19.81 24.18 -3.81
C LYS A 25 -20.50 23.71 -5.10
N SER A 26 -19.98 22.69 -5.77
CA SER A 26 -20.59 22.15 -6.99
C SER A 26 -22.00 21.61 -6.75
N LEU A 27 -22.29 21.05 -5.56
CA LEU A 27 -23.64 20.62 -5.21
C LEU A 27 -24.61 21.78 -5.05
N VAL A 28 -24.18 22.89 -4.45
CA VAL A 28 -24.97 24.14 -4.35
C VAL A 28 -25.23 24.74 -5.73
N GLU A 29 -24.23 24.70 -6.61
CA GLU A 29 -24.32 25.20 -7.98
C GLU A 29 -24.99 24.21 -8.95
N THR A 30 -25.46 23.06 -8.46
CA THR A 30 -26.07 21.96 -9.26
C THR A 30 -25.16 21.38 -10.35
N GLU A 31 -23.84 21.60 -10.23
CA GLU A 31 -22.80 21.07 -11.11
C GLU A 31 -22.44 19.62 -10.74
N TYR A 32 -23.41 18.70 -10.88
CA TYR A 32 -23.25 17.32 -10.43
C TYR A 32 -22.08 16.57 -11.08
N LEU A 33 -21.76 16.88 -12.34
CA LEU A 33 -20.63 16.29 -13.03
C LEU A 33 -19.29 16.71 -12.40
N MET A 34 -19.16 17.98 -12.00
CA MET A 34 -17.98 18.47 -11.30
C MET A 34 -17.88 17.89 -9.90
N ALA A 35 -18.99 17.83 -9.18
CA ALA A 35 -19.06 17.15 -7.88
C ALA A 35 -18.62 15.67 -7.99
N HIS A 36 -19.01 14.97 -9.07
CA HIS A 36 -18.58 13.61 -9.33
C HIS A 36 -17.04 13.51 -9.52
N TYR A 37 -16.44 14.35 -10.36
CA TYR A 37 -14.99 14.32 -10.57
C TYR A 37 -14.21 14.69 -9.30
N HIS A 38 -14.67 15.67 -8.53
CA HIS A 38 -14.07 16.00 -7.23
C HIS A 38 -14.21 14.86 -6.23
N SER A 39 -15.35 14.15 -6.23
CA SER A 39 -15.55 12.95 -5.41
C SER A 39 -14.60 11.81 -5.80
N GLN A 40 -14.37 11.59 -7.10
CA GLN A 40 -13.38 10.62 -7.57
C GLN A 40 -11.96 10.97 -7.12
N ALA A 41 -11.56 12.25 -7.23
CA ALA A 41 -10.28 12.72 -6.73
C ALA A 41 -10.15 12.53 -5.21
N LEU A 42 -11.22 12.83 -4.46
CA LEU A 42 -11.27 12.67 -3.00
C LEU A 42 -11.10 11.20 -2.59
N TYR A 43 -11.74 10.28 -3.33
CA TYR A 43 -11.57 8.84 -3.13
C TYR A 43 -10.11 8.40 -3.27
N GLN A 44 -9.42 8.85 -4.33
CA GLN A 44 -8.00 8.55 -4.55
C GLN A 44 -7.12 9.09 -3.43
N ILE A 45 -7.37 10.33 -2.98
CA ILE A 45 -6.62 10.95 -1.88
C ILE A 45 -6.82 10.22 -0.56
N ASN A 46 -8.06 9.80 -0.26
CA ASN A 46 -8.34 9.04 0.95
C ASN A 46 -7.57 7.70 0.97
N GLY A 47 -7.49 6.99 -0.17
CA GLY A 47 -6.69 5.77 -0.28
C GLY A 47 -5.19 6.00 -0.03
N ARG A 48 -4.65 7.11 -0.57
CA ARG A 48 -3.24 7.49 -0.32
C ARG A 48 -3.01 7.87 1.14
N LEU A 49 -3.88 8.69 1.73
CA LEU A 49 -3.82 9.07 3.14
C LEU A 49 -3.85 7.84 4.04
N GLN A 50 -4.76 6.90 3.76
CA GLN A 50 -4.84 5.65 4.49
C GLN A 50 -3.50 4.90 4.43
N THR A 51 -2.92 4.74 3.25
CA THR A 51 -1.61 4.09 3.08
C THR A 51 -0.51 4.78 3.89
N LEU A 52 -0.40 6.11 3.79
CA LEU A 52 0.63 6.88 4.48
C LEU A 52 0.48 6.83 6.00
N LYS A 53 -0.74 6.93 6.51
CA LYS A 53 -1.00 6.82 7.96
C LYS A 53 -0.73 5.42 8.48
N ASN A 54 -0.90 4.39 7.66
CA ASN A 54 -0.53 3.03 8.02
C ASN A 54 0.98 2.77 7.98
N ILE A 55 1.74 3.55 7.21
CA ILE A 55 3.21 3.58 7.30
C ILE A 55 3.64 4.23 8.62
N ASP A 56 2.98 5.31 9.05
CA ASP A 56 3.26 5.98 10.34
C ASP A 56 2.81 5.14 11.56
N ASP A 57 1.67 4.48 11.45
CA ASP A 57 1.07 3.65 12.49
C ASP A 57 0.42 2.40 11.85
N LYS A 58 1.06 1.24 12.01
CA LYS A 58 0.56 -0.04 11.46
C LYS A 58 -0.89 -0.35 11.86
N LEU A 59 -1.32 0.13 13.04
CA LEU A 59 -2.66 -0.09 13.59
C LEU A 59 -3.66 1.00 13.21
N PHE A 60 -3.29 1.96 12.35
CA PHE A 60 -4.14 3.10 12.03
C PHE A 60 -5.54 2.68 11.52
N ASP A 61 -5.63 1.74 10.57
CA ASP A 61 -6.95 1.26 10.08
C ASP A 61 -7.82 0.66 11.20
N GLU A 62 -7.22 -0.14 12.08
CA GLU A 62 -7.95 -0.76 13.18
C GLU A 62 -8.48 0.32 14.12
N LYS A 63 -7.65 1.31 14.46
CA LYS A 63 -8.03 2.45 15.29
C LYS A 63 -9.15 3.26 14.62
N ASP A 64 -9.03 3.55 13.34
CA ASP A 64 -10.03 4.30 12.57
C ASP A 64 -11.38 3.58 12.50
N ILE A 65 -11.39 2.26 12.27
CA ILE A 65 -12.62 1.44 12.30
C ILE A 65 -13.27 1.48 13.68
N ARG A 66 -12.49 1.38 14.77
CA ARG A 66 -13.03 1.47 16.14
C ARG A 66 -13.56 2.87 16.43
N GLN A 67 -12.88 3.92 15.99
CA GLN A 67 -13.33 5.29 16.15
C GLN A 67 -14.65 5.53 15.41
N ARG A 68 -14.77 5.13 14.14
CA ARG A 68 -16.04 5.23 13.38
C ARG A 68 -17.18 4.47 14.05
N ARG A 69 -16.89 3.32 14.68
CA ARG A 69 -17.89 2.57 15.45
C ARG A 69 -18.34 3.34 16.69
N ILE A 70 -17.40 3.95 17.41
CA ILE A 70 -17.68 4.82 18.57
C ILE A 70 -18.59 5.98 18.13
N ASP A 71 -18.22 6.71 17.09
CA ASP A 71 -18.98 7.86 16.58
C ASP A 71 -20.40 7.44 16.15
N SER A 72 -20.53 6.30 15.47
CA SER A 72 -21.82 5.76 15.07
C SER A 72 -22.68 5.34 16.27
N LEU A 73 -22.10 4.76 17.32
CA LEU A 73 -22.82 4.35 18.51
C LEU A 73 -23.31 5.58 19.30
N GLN A 74 -22.49 6.62 19.41
CA GLN A 74 -22.87 7.88 20.06
C GLN A 74 -24.10 8.49 19.39
N LYS A 75 -24.09 8.64 18.06
CA LYS A 75 -25.24 9.15 17.29
C LYS A 75 -26.50 8.28 17.44
N ARG A 76 -26.35 6.96 17.53
CA ARG A 76 -27.49 6.04 17.74
C ARG A 76 -28.07 6.18 19.14
N ILE A 77 -27.24 6.33 20.17
CA ILE A 77 -27.71 6.53 21.55
C ILE A 77 -28.53 7.81 21.67
N GLU A 78 -28.12 8.89 21.00
CA GLU A 78 -28.81 10.18 20.99
C GLU A 78 -30.20 10.11 20.34
N THR A 79 -30.36 9.26 19.33
CA THR A 79 -31.57 9.17 18.50
C THR A 79 -32.49 8.00 18.85
N GLU A 80 -31.99 7.03 19.61
CA GLU A 80 -32.76 5.87 20.03
C GLU A 80 -33.86 6.27 21.02
N SER A 81 -35.02 5.64 20.91
CA SER A 81 -36.16 5.86 21.82
C SER A 81 -36.31 4.76 22.87
N SER A 82 -35.83 3.55 22.58
CA SER A 82 -35.93 2.40 23.48
C SER A 82 -34.81 2.41 24.53
N ASP A 83 -35.17 2.46 25.81
CA ASP A 83 -34.20 2.42 26.92
C ASP A 83 -33.39 1.13 26.95
N TYR A 84 -34.01 0.00 26.62
CA TYR A 84 -33.31 -1.28 26.47
C TYR A 84 -32.22 -1.22 25.39
N MET A 85 -32.53 -0.65 24.23
CA MET A 85 -31.57 -0.52 23.13
C MET A 85 -30.49 0.50 23.44
N LYS A 86 -30.81 1.59 24.15
CA LYS A 86 -29.82 2.53 24.67
C LYS A 86 -28.82 1.85 25.59
N GLU A 87 -29.29 1.07 26.56
CA GLU A 87 -28.40 0.36 27.48
C GLU A 87 -27.48 -0.62 26.73
N TYR A 88 -28.03 -1.34 25.75
CA TYR A 88 -27.24 -2.19 24.86
C TYR A 88 -26.15 -1.40 24.12
N TYR A 89 -26.48 -0.26 23.50
CA TYR A 89 -25.52 0.56 22.78
C TYR A 89 -24.48 1.20 23.69
N VAL A 90 -24.84 1.60 24.91
CA VAL A 90 -23.89 2.11 25.91
C VAL A 90 -22.86 1.04 26.28
N LYS A 91 -23.30 -0.21 26.49
CA LYS A 91 -22.38 -1.34 26.75
C LYS A 91 -21.45 -1.61 25.56
N ASP A 92 -21.96 -1.57 24.34
CA ASP A 92 -21.14 -1.76 23.13
C ASP A 92 -20.16 -0.59 22.91
N LEU A 93 -20.59 0.65 23.21
CA LEU A 93 -19.75 1.84 23.16
C LEU A 93 -18.58 1.73 24.12
N GLN A 94 -18.83 1.27 25.35
CA GLN A 94 -17.78 1.05 26.34
C GLN A 94 -16.76 0.01 25.87
N ARG A 95 -17.23 -1.13 25.34
CA ARG A 95 -16.35 -2.16 24.75
C ARG A 95 -15.53 -1.64 23.57
N ALA A 96 -16.12 -0.80 22.73
CA ALA A 96 -15.42 -0.20 21.59
C ALA A 96 -14.31 0.76 22.06
N LYS A 97 -14.59 1.60 23.06
CA LYS A 97 -13.62 2.50 23.69
C LYS A 97 -12.45 1.74 24.33
N GLU A 98 -12.74 0.69 25.10
CA GLU A 98 -11.70 -0.14 25.72
C GLU A 98 -10.79 -0.81 24.69
N LYS A 99 -11.34 -1.29 23.57
CA LYS A 99 -10.55 -1.87 22.49
C LYS A 99 -9.66 -0.82 21.82
N LEU A 100 -10.18 0.38 21.58
CA LEU A 100 -9.39 1.47 21.00
C LEU A 100 -8.24 1.88 21.94
N GLU A 101 -8.51 1.96 23.24
CA GLU A 101 -7.50 2.29 24.24
C GLU A 101 -6.37 1.25 24.27
N LYS A 102 -6.71 -0.04 24.25
CA LYS A 102 -5.71 -1.12 24.13
C LYS A 102 -4.83 -0.98 22.89
N LEU A 103 -5.40 -0.59 21.74
CA LEU A 103 -4.64 -0.36 20.51
C LEU A 103 -3.72 0.86 20.60
N ASN A 104 -4.10 1.89 21.36
CA ASN A 104 -3.29 3.09 21.57
C ASN A 104 -2.09 2.85 22.49
N GLN A 105 -2.19 1.88 23.40
CA GLN A 105 -1.11 1.50 24.31
C GLN A 105 -0.02 0.65 23.64
N ILE A 106 -0.30 0.06 22.48
CA ILE A 106 0.72 -0.67 21.70
C ILE A 106 1.74 0.35 21.19
N SER A 107 2.98 0.21 21.64
CA SER A 107 4.07 1.09 21.23
C SER A 107 4.31 1.02 19.73
N ARG A 108 4.55 2.18 19.11
CA ARG A 108 4.94 2.23 17.71
C ARG A 108 6.33 1.60 17.56
N PRO A 109 6.54 0.72 16.56
CA PRO A 109 7.89 0.23 16.29
C PRO A 109 8.81 1.42 16.02
N ALA A 110 10.02 1.40 16.60
CA ALA A 110 11.01 2.42 16.33
C ALA A 110 11.43 2.34 14.86
N THR A 111 11.10 3.36 14.07
CA THR A 111 11.59 3.48 12.70
C THR A 111 13.06 3.88 12.76
N HIS A 112 13.98 2.95 12.49
CA HIS A 112 15.39 3.27 12.39
C HIS A 112 15.63 4.10 11.12
N PRO A 113 16.04 5.37 11.23
CA PRO A 113 16.45 6.14 10.08
C PRO A 113 17.86 5.69 9.70
N ASP A 114 18.10 5.56 8.39
CA ASP A 114 19.42 5.65 7.75
C ASP A 114 20.29 4.40 7.56
N ASN A 115 19.79 3.18 7.79
CA ASN A 115 20.54 2.00 7.37
C ASN A 115 20.13 1.52 5.97
N GLU A 116 21.15 1.31 5.13
CA GLU A 116 21.01 0.59 3.87
C GLU A 116 20.33 -0.75 4.15
N THR A 117 19.18 -0.99 3.52
CA THR A 117 18.41 -2.20 3.84
C THR A 117 19.05 -3.42 3.21
N LEU A 118 18.78 -4.61 3.75
CA LEU A 118 19.19 -5.87 3.11
C LEU A 118 18.75 -5.93 1.63
N LEU A 119 17.59 -5.35 1.30
CA LEU A 119 17.11 -5.25 -0.08
C LEU A 119 18.02 -4.37 -0.94
N ASP A 120 18.41 -3.19 -0.43
CA ASP A 120 19.30 -2.27 -1.11
C ASP A 120 20.66 -2.91 -1.41
N GLU A 121 21.26 -3.54 -0.39
CA GLU A 121 22.53 -4.24 -0.53
C GLU A 121 22.44 -5.37 -1.56
N THR A 122 21.35 -6.14 -1.52
CA THR A 122 21.16 -7.28 -2.42
C THR A 122 20.90 -6.84 -3.86
N LEU A 123 20.18 -5.74 -4.06
CA LEU A 123 20.00 -5.12 -5.38
C LEU A 123 21.33 -4.59 -5.93
N LYS A 124 22.16 -3.94 -5.09
CA LYS A 124 23.53 -3.54 -5.49
C LYS A 124 24.35 -4.76 -5.90
N LYS A 125 24.37 -5.83 -5.10
CA LYS A 125 25.06 -7.10 -5.42
C LYS A 125 24.55 -7.72 -6.73
N LEU A 126 23.26 -7.61 -7.04
CA LEU A 126 22.68 -8.10 -8.30
C LEU A 126 23.22 -7.30 -9.51
N VAL A 127 23.21 -5.98 -9.45
CA VAL A 127 23.68 -5.10 -10.54
C VAL A 127 25.20 -5.16 -10.70
N ASP A 128 25.93 -5.45 -9.62
CA ASP A 128 27.36 -5.78 -9.62
C ASP A 128 27.66 -7.20 -10.08
N LYS A 129 26.64 -7.99 -10.44
CA LYS A 129 26.74 -9.39 -10.88
C LYS A 129 27.35 -10.34 -9.84
N LYS A 130 27.36 -9.98 -8.55
CA LYS A 130 27.76 -10.84 -7.42
C LYS A 130 26.66 -11.83 -7.04
N VAL A 131 25.41 -11.46 -7.27
CA VAL A 131 24.22 -12.32 -7.18
C VAL A 131 23.69 -12.59 -8.58
N LYS A 132 23.24 -13.82 -8.86
CA LYS A 132 22.69 -14.17 -10.18
C LYS A 132 21.24 -13.75 -10.32
N ASN A 133 20.43 -14.08 -9.32
CA ASN A 133 19.00 -13.83 -9.30
C ASN A 133 18.59 -13.40 -7.89
N LEU A 134 17.57 -12.56 -7.83
CA LEU A 134 16.94 -12.09 -6.61
C LEU A 134 15.42 -12.25 -6.75
N LYS A 135 14.76 -12.69 -5.68
CA LYS A 135 13.30 -12.69 -5.57
C LYS A 135 12.88 -11.92 -4.34
N LEU A 136 11.89 -11.06 -4.50
CA LEU A 136 11.12 -10.50 -3.40
C LEU A 136 9.83 -11.29 -3.27
N ILE A 137 9.75 -12.18 -2.28
CA ILE A 137 8.51 -12.90 -1.97
C ILE A 137 7.59 -11.92 -1.26
N LEU A 138 6.42 -11.66 -1.85
CA LEU A 138 5.40 -10.78 -1.29
C LEU A 138 4.49 -11.57 -0.36
N LYS A 139 3.99 -12.72 -0.84
CA LYS A 139 3.10 -13.60 -0.09
C LYS A 139 3.42 -15.06 -0.37
N LYS A 140 3.97 -15.75 0.62
CA LYS A 140 4.50 -17.11 0.51
C LYS A 140 3.39 -18.13 0.23
N ALA A 141 2.26 -18.03 0.92
CA ALA A 141 1.15 -18.96 0.78
C ALA A 141 0.61 -18.99 -0.66
N ASP A 142 0.61 -17.84 -1.33
CA ASP A 142 0.14 -17.69 -2.70
C ASP A 142 1.24 -17.89 -3.75
N ASN A 143 2.50 -18.09 -3.32
CA ASN A 143 3.68 -18.07 -4.19
C ASN A 143 3.73 -16.78 -5.05
N LEU A 144 3.36 -15.65 -4.46
CA LEU A 144 3.36 -14.34 -5.10
C LEU A 144 4.71 -13.66 -4.85
N PHE A 145 5.47 -13.41 -5.91
CA PHE A 145 6.79 -12.80 -5.80
C PHE A 145 7.19 -11.99 -7.03
N ILE A 146 8.19 -11.10 -6.84
CA ILE A 146 8.82 -10.35 -7.91
C ILE A 146 10.24 -10.87 -8.18
N SER A 147 10.42 -11.27 -9.43
CA SER A 147 11.63 -11.57 -10.20
C SER A 147 12.65 -10.46 -10.40
N PHE A 148 13.93 -10.61 -10.05
CA PHE A 148 14.98 -9.72 -10.55
C PHE A 148 16.15 -10.50 -11.16
N SER A 149 16.56 -10.08 -12.35
CA SER A 149 17.75 -10.60 -13.03
C SER A 149 18.46 -9.50 -13.80
N TYR A 150 19.79 -9.46 -13.73
CA TYR A 150 20.60 -8.44 -14.38
C TYR A 150 21.60 -9.08 -15.36
N SER A 151 21.46 -8.74 -16.64
CA SER A 151 22.32 -9.27 -17.71
C SER A 151 22.48 -8.23 -18.81
N ASN A 152 23.64 -8.19 -19.48
CA ASN A 152 23.90 -7.27 -20.60
C ASN A 152 23.54 -5.79 -20.33
N ARG A 153 23.78 -5.31 -19.09
CA ARG A 153 23.42 -3.95 -18.63
C ARG A 153 21.91 -3.66 -18.62
N VAL A 154 21.10 -4.70 -18.53
CA VAL A 154 19.66 -4.64 -18.49
C VAL A 154 19.15 -5.34 -17.24
N LEU A 155 18.39 -4.62 -16.42
CA LEU A 155 17.66 -5.23 -15.31
C LEU A 155 16.26 -5.62 -15.77
N LYS A 156 15.94 -6.90 -15.62
CA LYS A 156 14.61 -7.44 -15.86
C LYS A 156 13.90 -7.67 -14.52
N VAL A 157 12.76 -7.01 -14.36
CA VAL A 157 11.83 -7.18 -13.25
C VAL A 157 10.64 -7.99 -13.74
N THR A 158 10.24 -9.05 -13.03
CA THR A 158 9.20 -9.98 -13.52
C THR A 158 8.22 -10.37 -12.43
N LEU A 159 6.93 -10.18 -12.67
CA LEU A 159 5.87 -10.85 -11.91
C LEU A 159 5.48 -12.13 -12.68
N PRO A 160 5.85 -13.33 -12.20
CA PRO A 160 5.51 -14.58 -12.85
C PRO A 160 4.08 -15.02 -12.51
N TYR A 161 3.65 -16.12 -13.14
CA TYR A 161 2.39 -16.82 -12.86
C TYR A 161 1.12 -15.97 -12.92
N VAL A 162 1.12 -14.88 -13.71
CA VAL A 162 -0.02 -13.94 -13.84
C VAL A 162 -1.33 -14.67 -14.10
N LYS A 163 -1.36 -15.56 -15.11
CA LYS A 163 -2.54 -16.39 -15.45
C LYS A 163 -3.04 -17.23 -14.27
N GLN A 164 -2.14 -17.75 -13.43
CA GLN A 164 -2.52 -18.57 -12.27
C GLN A 164 -3.08 -17.68 -11.14
N HIS A 165 -2.43 -16.55 -10.87
CA HIS A 165 -2.90 -15.61 -9.86
C HIS A 165 -4.26 -15.02 -10.21
N THR A 166 -4.52 -14.72 -11.48
CA THR A 166 -5.85 -14.28 -11.94
C THR A 166 -6.92 -15.36 -11.75
N LYS A 167 -6.60 -16.63 -12.03
CA LYS A 167 -7.54 -17.75 -11.78
C LYS A 167 -7.86 -17.95 -10.30
N LYS A 168 -6.89 -17.69 -9.42
CA LYS A 168 -7.01 -17.80 -7.96
C LYS A 168 -7.56 -16.53 -7.30
N TRP A 169 -7.88 -15.49 -8.07
CA TRP A 169 -8.31 -14.19 -7.57
C TRP A 169 -7.28 -13.51 -6.64
N THR A 170 -6.00 -13.87 -6.75
CA THR A 170 -4.91 -13.18 -6.03
C THR A 170 -4.30 -12.03 -6.85
N LEU A 171 -4.72 -11.87 -8.11
CA LEU A 171 -4.33 -10.77 -8.99
C LEU A 171 -5.50 -10.41 -9.90
N HIS A 172 -6.09 -9.24 -9.67
CA HIS A 172 -7.23 -8.72 -10.42
C HIS A 172 -6.81 -7.94 -11.68
N ALA A 173 -7.77 -7.65 -12.56
CA ALA A 173 -7.54 -6.89 -13.78
C ALA A 173 -6.96 -5.49 -13.47
N ASP A 174 -7.41 -4.86 -12.39
CA ASP A 174 -6.90 -3.55 -11.97
C ASP A 174 -5.45 -3.61 -11.54
N ASN A 175 -5.02 -4.67 -10.85
CA ASN A 175 -3.60 -4.84 -10.52
C ASN A 175 -2.77 -4.95 -11.81
N ILE A 176 -3.22 -5.73 -12.79
CA ILE A 176 -2.53 -5.88 -14.08
C ILE A 176 -2.43 -4.54 -14.81
N ASN A 177 -3.50 -3.73 -14.81
CA ASN A 177 -3.49 -2.40 -15.40
C ASN A 177 -2.54 -1.46 -14.67
N SER A 178 -2.50 -1.50 -13.34
CA SER A 178 -1.51 -0.75 -12.55
C SER A 178 -0.08 -1.16 -12.90
N PHE A 179 0.22 -2.45 -13.05
CA PHE A 179 1.53 -2.91 -13.53
C PHE A 179 1.86 -2.36 -14.93
N LYS A 180 0.90 -2.36 -15.86
CA LYS A 180 1.10 -1.78 -17.20
C LYS A 180 1.40 -0.28 -17.14
N ASN A 181 0.72 0.46 -16.26
CA ASN A 181 0.98 1.89 -16.04
C ASN A 181 2.38 2.16 -15.46
N LEU A 182 3.01 1.16 -14.83
CA LEU A 182 4.41 1.19 -14.40
C LEU A 182 5.40 0.76 -15.50
N GLY A 183 4.93 0.47 -16.71
CA GLY A 183 5.76 0.06 -17.85
C GLY A 183 5.97 -1.46 -17.97
N PHE A 184 5.25 -2.28 -17.20
CA PHE A 184 5.30 -3.73 -17.39
C PHE A 184 4.52 -4.16 -18.63
N ASN A 185 5.09 -5.08 -19.39
CA ASN A 185 4.43 -5.69 -20.53
C ASN A 185 3.98 -7.11 -20.17
N LEU A 186 2.72 -7.44 -20.48
CA LEU A 186 2.20 -8.79 -20.35
C LEU A 186 2.72 -9.63 -21.53
N THR A 187 3.30 -10.80 -21.26
CA THR A 187 3.77 -11.69 -22.32
C THR A 187 2.61 -12.17 -23.20
N GLU A 188 2.90 -12.57 -24.44
CA GLU A 188 1.89 -13.11 -25.37
C GLU A 188 1.13 -14.30 -24.77
N THR A 189 1.85 -15.17 -24.04
CA THR A 189 1.29 -16.31 -23.30
C THR A 189 0.44 -15.91 -22.08
N LYS A 190 0.43 -14.62 -21.71
CA LYS A 190 -0.22 -14.04 -20.53
C LYS A 190 0.23 -14.66 -19.20
N THR A 191 1.41 -15.26 -19.15
CA THR A 191 1.92 -15.93 -17.95
C THR A 191 2.80 -15.05 -17.09
N LYS A 192 3.35 -13.95 -17.64
CA LYS A 192 4.28 -13.07 -16.91
C LYS A 192 4.03 -11.60 -17.27
N LEU A 193 4.25 -10.71 -16.31
CA LEU A 193 4.42 -9.27 -16.53
C LEU A 193 5.91 -8.97 -16.40
N ILE A 194 6.50 -8.28 -17.39
CA ILE A 194 7.93 -8.02 -17.46
C ILE A 194 8.18 -6.52 -17.67
N LEU A 195 9.01 -5.94 -16.82
CA LEU A 195 9.59 -4.63 -16.99
C LEU A 195 11.09 -4.76 -17.24
N THR A 196 11.59 -3.92 -18.14
CA THR A 196 13.00 -3.90 -18.52
C THR A 196 13.55 -2.50 -18.28
N LEU A 197 14.62 -2.40 -17.49
CA LEU A 197 15.28 -1.15 -17.17
C LEU A 197 16.70 -1.15 -17.71
N THR A 198 17.07 -0.04 -18.35
CA THR A 198 18.38 0.21 -18.95
C THR A 198 18.90 1.56 -18.47
N GLY A 199 20.22 1.70 -18.39
CA GLY A 199 20.87 2.92 -17.93
C GLY A 199 22.13 2.61 -17.13
N ASP A 200 22.66 3.62 -16.46
CA ASP A 200 23.69 3.40 -15.44
C ASP A 200 23.10 2.69 -14.20
N LYS A 201 24.00 2.17 -13.36
CA LYS A 201 23.61 1.36 -12.21
C LYS A 201 22.80 2.14 -11.18
N GLU A 202 23.13 3.40 -10.95
CA GLU A 202 22.48 4.23 -9.95
C GLU A 202 21.05 4.56 -10.38
N TYR A 203 20.88 4.95 -11.64
CA TYR A 203 19.56 5.15 -12.24
C TYR A 203 18.69 3.88 -12.11
N ILE A 204 19.22 2.71 -12.50
CA ILE A 204 18.50 1.43 -12.40
C ILE A 204 18.05 1.16 -10.95
N LEU A 205 18.95 1.31 -9.98
CA LEU A 205 18.64 1.06 -8.57
C LEU A 205 17.56 2.02 -8.06
N ASN A 206 17.64 3.31 -8.39
CA ASN A 206 16.64 4.30 -7.97
C ASN A 206 15.26 4.02 -8.59
N GLN A 207 15.22 3.67 -9.88
CA GLN A 207 13.96 3.30 -10.55
C GLN A 207 13.33 2.06 -9.93
N VAL A 208 14.12 1.02 -9.64
CA VAL A 208 13.62 -0.21 -9.00
C VAL A 208 13.01 0.09 -7.64
N LYS A 209 13.66 0.90 -6.81
CA LYS A 209 13.12 1.29 -5.50
C LYS A 209 11.77 1.98 -5.64
N LEU A 210 11.67 2.93 -6.58
CA LEU A 210 10.42 3.64 -6.86
C LEU A 210 9.31 2.67 -7.30
N ILE A 211 9.61 1.76 -8.23
CA ILE A 211 8.66 0.78 -8.74
C ILE A 211 8.22 -0.19 -7.63
N LEU A 212 9.16 -0.67 -6.82
CA LEU A 212 8.85 -1.56 -5.70
C LEU A 212 7.95 -0.89 -4.68
N SER A 213 8.21 0.38 -4.34
CA SER A 213 7.32 1.16 -3.47
C SER A 213 5.90 1.22 -4.03
N LYS A 214 5.73 1.49 -5.34
CA LYS A 214 4.40 1.49 -5.96
C LYS A 214 3.74 0.12 -5.96
N ILE A 215 4.48 -0.95 -6.26
CA ILE A 215 3.94 -2.32 -6.24
C ILE A 215 3.44 -2.68 -4.83
N VAL A 216 4.26 -2.43 -3.80
CA VAL A 216 3.95 -2.83 -2.43
C VAL A 216 2.84 -1.97 -1.82
N PHE A 217 2.89 -0.65 -2.02
CA PHE A 217 1.97 0.27 -1.34
C PHE A 217 0.73 0.63 -2.17
N GLU A 218 0.84 0.74 -3.49
CA GLU A 218 -0.30 1.15 -4.35
C GLU A 218 -1.01 -0.05 -5.00
N ILE A 219 -0.30 -1.12 -5.36
CA ILE A 219 -0.91 -2.25 -6.09
C ILE A 219 -1.45 -3.32 -5.13
N PHE A 220 -0.65 -3.74 -4.14
CA PHE A 220 -1.00 -4.84 -3.24
C PHE A 220 -1.33 -4.42 -1.82
N TYR A 221 -1.20 -3.14 -1.49
CA TYR A 221 -1.46 -2.62 -0.16
C TYR A 221 -0.82 -3.46 0.96
N PHE A 222 0.48 -3.25 1.19
CA PHE A 222 1.44 -3.97 2.06
C PHE A 222 0.94 -4.74 3.30
N LYS A 223 -0.22 -4.36 3.86
CA LYS A 223 -0.90 -5.07 4.94
C LYS A 223 -1.38 -6.47 4.59
N GLU A 224 -1.56 -6.80 3.31
CA GLU A 224 -2.02 -8.14 2.89
C GLU A 224 -0.97 -9.26 3.08
N PHE A 225 0.24 -8.92 3.56
CA PHE A 225 1.38 -9.82 3.54
C PHE A 225 1.75 -10.48 4.88
N ASP A 226 1.05 -10.22 5.99
CA ASP A 226 1.09 -10.95 7.28
C ASP A 226 2.37 -11.74 7.63
N ASN A 227 3.55 -11.10 7.61
CA ASN A 227 4.87 -11.72 7.86
C ASN A 227 5.27 -12.87 6.89
N GLU A 228 4.64 -12.97 5.73
CA GLU A 228 4.99 -13.93 4.69
C GLU A 228 6.04 -13.41 3.71
N SER A 229 6.39 -12.13 3.79
CA SER A 229 7.34 -11.50 2.88
C SER A 229 8.80 -11.73 3.29
N TYR A 230 9.65 -12.09 2.32
CA TYR A 230 11.08 -12.23 2.53
C TYR A 230 11.84 -12.10 1.20
N ILE A 231 13.17 -11.98 1.30
CA ILE A 231 14.06 -11.90 0.15
C ILE A 231 14.77 -13.24 -0.02
N GLU A 232 14.82 -13.74 -1.26
CA GLU A 232 15.55 -14.96 -1.63
C GLU A 232 16.58 -14.62 -2.72
N PHE A 233 17.84 -15.01 -2.55
CA PHE A 233 18.88 -14.80 -3.55
C PHE A 233 19.89 -15.94 -3.58
N THR A 234 20.59 -16.08 -4.71
CA THR A 234 21.68 -17.06 -4.86
C THR A 234 22.97 -16.33 -5.17
N GLU A 235 23.96 -16.48 -4.29
CA GLU A 235 25.31 -15.99 -4.51
C GLU A 235 25.97 -16.73 -5.68
N LYS A 236 26.79 -16.03 -6.47
CA LYS A 236 27.64 -16.74 -7.43
C LYS A 236 28.76 -17.43 -6.66
N ALA A 237 28.96 -18.72 -6.91
CA ALA A 237 30.16 -19.41 -6.45
C ALA A 237 31.40 -18.67 -7.00
N SER A 238 32.29 -18.25 -6.10
CA SER A 238 33.62 -17.78 -6.45
C SER A 238 34.33 -18.91 -7.21
N ARG A 239 34.61 -18.69 -8.49
CA ARG A 239 35.50 -19.54 -9.29
C ARG A 239 36.81 -18.81 -9.49
#